data_AF-A0A3N1AYQ7-F1
#
_entry.id   AF-A0A3N1AYQ7-F1
#
_cell.length_a   1.000
_cell.length_b   1.000
_cell.length_c   1.000
_cell.angle_alpha   90.00
_cell.angle_beta   90.00
_cell.angle_gamma   90.00
#
_symmetry.space_group_name_H-M   'P 1'
#
loop_
_entity.id
_entity.type
_entity.pdbx_description
1 polymer ?
#
loop_
_entity_poly.entity_id
_entity_poly.type
_entity_poly.pdbx_seq_one_letter_code
_entity_poly.pdbx_strand_id
1 'polypeptide(L)'
;MPGVSHPVRTLAGLAAAVLIGTVAAGVDASPAYAGSTYVEADPSTVHAGGRVTIRASCGDDNTSQATVESDAFGRVIVMPDQDVLTGQVTVPGSKRPGRYPVDLQCQNGNTATTTLTVTGTAHPTRGPDAGGGGTASASTGSGGSALLVGGIAAIGLGAGIGLFAMRRRRADSGA
;
A
#
# COMPACT_ATOMS: atom_id res chain seq x y z
N MET A 1 -20.53 -71.54 22.13
CA MET A 1 -20.37 -72.30 20.87
C MET A 1 -21.13 -71.55 19.78
N PRO A 2 -20.60 -71.52 18.54
CA PRO A 2 -20.33 -70.37 17.66
C PRO A 2 -21.54 -69.98 16.78
N GLY A 3 -21.54 -68.95 15.92
CA GLY A 3 -20.46 -68.12 15.39
C GLY A 3 -20.93 -66.99 14.45
N VAL A 4 -20.00 -66.04 14.32
CA VAL A 4 -19.66 -65.02 13.30
C VAL A 4 -20.42 -64.99 11.95
N SER A 5 -20.75 -63.76 11.52
CA SER A 5 -20.47 -63.09 10.21
C SER A 5 -21.64 -62.15 9.86
N HIS A 6 -21.51 -60.84 9.61
CA HIS A 6 -20.75 -60.12 8.57
C HIS A 6 -20.81 -58.59 8.90
N PRO A 7 -20.43 -57.68 7.98
CA PRO A 7 -19.09 -57.25 7.64
C PRO A 7 -18.83 -55.81 8.10
N VAL A 8 -17.54 -55.52 8.30
CA VAL A 8 -16.98 -54.19 8.58
C VAL A 8 -17.43 -53.19 7.50
N ARG A 9 -18.38 -52.31 7.85
CA ARG A 9 -18.65 -51.09 7.10
C ARG A 9 -17.77 -49.98 7.66
N THR A 10 -16.69 -49.74 6.94
CA THR A 10 -15.84 -48.55 7.01
C THR A 10 -16.69 -47.27 7.00
N LEU A 11 -16.70 -46.57 8.12
CA LEU A 11 -17.04 -45.15 8.22
C LEU A 11 -15.77 -44.49 8.78
N ALA A 12 -14.86 -44.01 7.94
CA ALA A 12 -14.95 -42.71 7.26
C ALA A 12 -15.24 -41.59 8.26
N GLY A 13 -14.21 -40.85 8.65
CA GLY A 13 -14.36 -39.64 9.46
C GLY A 13 -13.12 -39.23 10.24
N LEU A 14 -11.94 -39.16 9.60
CA LEU A 14 -10.84 -38.38 10.16
C LEU A 14 -11.21 -36.89 10.02
N ALA A 15 -11.66 -36.32 11.12
CA ALA A 15 -11.95 -34.89 11.27
C ALA A 15 -10.66 -34.09 11.09
N ALA A 16 -10.50 -33.45 9.93
CA ALA A 16 -9.47 -32.45 9.72
C ALA A 16 -9.99 -31.10 10.24
N ALA A 17 -9.53 -30.70 11.43
CA ALA A 17 -9.78 -29.37 11.97
C ALA A 17 -9.03 -28.33 11.12
N VAL A 18 -9.78 -27.51 10.39
CA VAL A 18 -9.25 -26.36 9.64
C VAL A 18 -9.03 -25.22 10.64
N LEU A 19 -7.77 -24.97 11.01
CA LEU A 19 -7.39 -23.75 11.73
C LEU A 19 -7.30 -22.61 10.72
N ILE A 20 -8.34 -21.76 10.68
CA ILE A 20 -8.34 -20.52 9.91
C ILE A 20 -7.46 -19.52 10.66
N GLY A 21 -6.24 -19.31 10.21
CA GLY A 21 -5.38 -18.23 10.67
C GLY A 21 -5.92 -16.89 10.16
N THR A 22 -6.48 -16.08 11.05
CA THR A 22 -6.85 -14.70 10.74
C THR A 22 -5.59 -13.85 10.65
N VAL A 23 -5.13 -13.55 9.44
CA VAL A 23 -4.17 -12.47 9.21
C VAL A 23 -4.90 -11.15 9.44
N ALA A 24 -4.67 -10.53 10.59
CA ALA A 24 -5.05 -9.14 10.82
C ALA A 24 -4.15 -8.28 9.92
N ALA A 25 -4.64 -7.98 8.72
CA ALA A 25 -4.05 -6.94 7.90
C ALA A 25 -4.13 -5.63 8.69
N GLY A 26 -2.97 -5.06 9.01
CA GLY A 26 -2.88 -3.70 9.51
C GLY A 26 -3.50 -2.80 8.45
N VAL A 27 -4.65 -2.22 8.79
CA VAL A 27 -5.20 -1.11 8.02
C VAL A 27 -4.32 0.09 8.34
N ASP A 28 -3.36 0.39 7.47
CA ASP A 28 -2.81 1.74 7.40
C ASP A 28 -3.98 2.64 6.99
N ALA A 29 -4.64 3.21 7.99
CA ALA A 29 -5.59 4.29 7.80
C ALA A 29 -4.80 5.47 7.22
N SER A 30 -4.66 5.48 5.89
CA SER A 30 -4.47 6.74 5.16
C SER A 30 -5.60 7.65 5.63
N PRO A 31 -5.34 8.92 6.02
CA PRO A 31 -6.42 9.85 6.29
C PRO A 31 -7.25 9.96 5.02
N ALA A 32 -8.40 9.28 5.01
CA ALA A 32 -9.41 9.50 4.00
C ALA A 32 -9.95 10.89 4.30
N TYR A 33 -9.47 11.90 3.57
CA TYR A 33 -10.03 13.25 3.58
C TYR A 33 -11.46 13.14 3.03
N ALA A 34 -12.39 12.81 3.91
CA ALA A 34 -13.82 12.91 3.68
C ALA A 34 -14.18 14.39 3.77
N GLY A 35 -13.92 15.14 2.71
CA GLY A 35 -14.25 16.55 2.66
C GLY A 35 -13.73 17.14 1.38
N SER A 36 -14.64 17.68 0.58
CA SER A 36 -14.33 18.51 -0.58
C SER A 36 -13.45 19.72 -0.21
N THR A 37 -13.28 20.02 1.09
CA THR A 37 -12.33 21.00 1.63
C THR A 37 -11.01 20.36 2.05
N TYR A 38 -9.88 20.81 1.50
CA TYR A 38 -8.53 20.38 1.89
C TYR A 38 -7.51 21.50 1.75
N VAL A 39 -6.35 21.34 2.40
CA VAL A 39 -5.17 22.19 2.20
C VAL A 39 -3.93 21.32 2.08
N GLU A 40 -3.09 21.66 1.13
CA GLU A 40 -1.87 20.93 0.76
C GLU A 40 -0.74 21.92 0.55
N ALA A 41 0.44 21.58 1.06
CA ALA A 41 1.66 22.32 0.85
C ALA A 41 2.61 21.48 0.00
N ASP A 42 2.99 22.00 -1.17
CA ASP A 42 3.92 21.38 -2.10
C ASP A 42 5.21 22.22 -2.21
N PRO A 43 6.37 21.69 -1.78
CA PRO A 43 6.56 20.43 -1.05
C PRO A 43 6.11 20.52 0.42
N SER A 44 5.74 19.37 1.02
CA SER A 44 5.39 19.28 2.45
C SER A 44 6.59 19.37 3.39
N THR A 45 7.80 19.32 2.82
CA THR A 45 9.07 19.52 3.52
C THR A 45 9.90 20.55 2.75
N VAL A 46 10.31 21.62 3.44
CA VAL A 46 11.04 22.74 2.82
C VAL A 46 12.18 23.20 3.71
N HIS A 47 13.26 23.70 3.12
CA HIS A 47 14.33 24.36 3.88
C HIS A 47 13.92 25.78 4.29
N ALA A 48 14.47 26.30 5.38
CA ALA A 48 14.36 27.73 5.68
C ALA A 48 14.87 28.58 4.49
N GLY A 49 14.08 29.54 4.02
CA GLY A 49 14.34 30.31 2.80
C GLY A 49 13.76 29.70 1.52
N GLY A 50 13.19 28.49 1.58
CA GLY A 50 12.58 27.82 0.45
C GLY A 50 11.17 28.33 0.13
N ARG A 51 10.73 28.05 -1.09
CA ARG A 51 9.41 28.40 -1.61
C ARG A 51 8.47 27.20 -1.50
N VAL A 52 7.23 27.46 -1.11
CA VAL A 52 6.17 26.46 -1.00
C VAL A 52 4.97 26.96 -1.80
N THR A 53 4.40 26.06 -2.60
CA THR A 53 3.12 26.27 -3.26
C THR A 53 2.03 25.69 -2.38
N ILE A 54 1.04 26.49 -2.04
CA ILE A 54 -0.13 26.07 -1.28
C ILE A 54 -1.26 25.81 -2.27
N ARG A 55 -1.82 24.62 -2.21
CA ARG A 55 -3.01 24.21 -2.94
C ARG A 55 -4.11 23.91 -1.95
N ALA A 56 -5.26 24.55 -2.09
CA ALA A 56 -6.39 24.39 -1.21
C ALA A 56 -7.66 24.17 -2.02
N SER A 57 -8.66 23.56 -1.39
CA SER A 57 -10.03 23.55 -1.88
C SER A 57 -10.95 23.85 -0.71
N CYS A 58 -11.99 24.62 -0.97
CA CYS A 58 -13.03 25.00 -0.02
C CYS A 58 -14.34 24.22 -0.23
N GLY A 59 -14.26 23.09 -0.96
CA GLY A 59 -15.42 22.30 -1.32
C GLY A 59 -15.91 22.60 -2.73
N ASP A 60 -17.22 22.80 -2.85
CA ASP A 60 -17.86 23.20 -4.10
C ASP A 60 -17.63 24.70 -4.41
N ASP A 61 -17.17 25.48 -3.42
CA ASP A 61 -16.96 26.92 -3.50
C ASP A 61 -15.47 27.30 -3.61
N ASN A 62 -14.84 27.02 -4.77
CA ASN A 62 -13.45 27.42 -5.05
C ASN A 62 -13.32 28.74 -5.82
N THR A 63 -14.43 29.45 -6.03
CA THR A 63 -14.49 30.71 -6.81
C THR A 63 -14.12 31.95 -5.99
N SER A 64 -14.01 31.81 -4.67
CA SER A 64 -13.65 32.89 -3.75
C SER A 64 -12.25 32.70 -3.20
N GLN A 65 -11.55 33.79 -2.86
CA GLN A 65 -10.27 33.72 -2.17
C GLN A 65 -10.42 33.08 -0.78
N ALA A 66 -9.39 32.39 -0.31
CA ALA A 66 -9.30 31.85 1.05
C ALA A 66 -8.01 32.32 1.73
N THR A 67 -7.98 32.22 3.07
CA THR A 67 -6.83 32.62 3.87
C THR A 67 -6.13 31.38 4.39
N VAL A 68 -4.82 31.30 4.21
CA VAL A 68 -3.98 30.25 4.80
C VAL A 68 -3.01 30.89 5.78
N GLU A 69 -2.95 30.34 6.98
CA GLU A 69 -2.11 30.85 8.06
C GLU A 69 -1.22 29.74 8.63
N SER A 70 0.04 30.07 8.90
CA SER A 70 0.98 29.18 9.54
C SER A 70 2.08 29.96 10.24
N ASP A 71 2.55 29.48 11.38
CA ASP A 71 3.74 30.01 12.04
C ASP A 71 5.01 29.87 11.19
N ALA A 72 5.02 28.99 10.18
CA ALA A 72 6.16 28.82 9.28
C ALA A 72 6.37 30.04 8.36
N PHE A 73 5.29 30.61 7.81
CA PHE A 73 5.37 31.65 6.77
C PHE A 73 4.47 32.86 7.00
N GLY A 74 3.64 32.85 8.03
CA GLY A 74 2.64 33.88 8.33
C GLY A 74 1.32 33.61 7.64
N ARG A 75 0.65 34.68 7.21
CA ARG A 75 -0.64 34.65 6.52
C ARG A 75 -0.46 34.89 5.02
N VAL A 76 -1.10 34.08 4.20
CA VAL A 76 -1.15 34.23 2.74
C VAL A 76 -2.59 34.08 2.23
N ILE A 77 -2.94 34.85 1.22
CA ILE A 77 -4.22 34.74 0.53
C ILE A 77 -4.02 33.85 -0.69
N VAL A 78 -4.81 32.78 -0.79
CA VAL A 78 -4.84 31.89 -1.96
C VAL A 78 -5.97 32.33 -2.89
N MET A 79 -5.69 32.31 -4.19
CA MET A 79 -6.61 32.78 -5.23
C MET A 79 -7.17 31.58 -6.02
N PRO A 80 -8.41 31.68 -6.51
CA PRO A 80 -8.97 30.70 -7.44
C PRO A 80 -8.07 30.49 -8.66
N ASP A 81 -7.73 29.25 -8.93
CA ASP A 81 -7.00 28.77 -10.10
C ASP A 81 -7.69 27.51 -10.62
N GLN A 82 -8.51 27.68 -11.66
CA GLN A 82 -9.38 26.64 -12.20
C GLN A 82 -10.37 26.09 -11.16
N ASP A 83 -10.18 24.84 -10.72
CA ASP A 83 -11.06 24.13 -9.78
C ASP A 83 -10.52 24.13 -8.33
N VAL A 84 -9.37 24.76 -8.08
CA VAL A 84 -8.70 24.80 -6.77
C VAL A 84 -8.27 26.22 -6.43
N LEU A 85 -7.84 26.45 -5.19
CA LEU A 85 -7.20 27.69 -4.79
C LEU A 85 -5.69 27.47 -4.69
N THR A 86 -4.92 28.38 -5.29
CA THR A 86 -3.46 28.29 -5.32
C THR A 86 -2.84 29.57 -4.79
N GLY A 87 -1.72 29.44 -4.07
CA GLY A 87 -0.89 30.55 -3.65
C GLY A 87 0.57 30.12 -3.48
N GLN A 88 1.48 31.08 -3.50
CA GLN A 88 2.90 30.82 -3.29
C GLN A 88 3.41 31.64 -2.12
N VAL A 89 4.20 31.02 -1.25
CA VAL A 89 4.77 31.67 -0.08
C VAL A 89 6.21 31.22 0.13
N THR A 90 7.04 32.11 0.67
CA THR A 90 8.43 31.81 1.00
C THR A 90 8.57 31.70 2.52
N VAL A 91 9.17 30.61 2.99
CA VAL A 91 9.49 30.44 4.41
C VAL A 91 10.69 31.33 4.74
N PRO A 92 10.63 32.22 5.75
CA PRO A 92 11.77 33.07 6.10
C PRO A 92 13.02 32.24 6.45
N GLY A 93 14.19 32.70 6.00
CA GLY A 93 15.47 32.00 6.22
C GLY A 93 15.90 31.89 7.69
N SER A 94 15.32 32.70 8.57
CA SER A 94 15.53 32.67 10.02
C SER A 94 14.58 31.72 10.77
N LYS A 95 13.69 31.02 10.07
CA LYS A 95 12.77 30.07 10.71
C LYS A 95 13.52 28.87 11.26
N ARG A 96 13.08 28.43 12.44
CA ARG A 96 13.65 27.26 13.11
C ARG A 96 13.18 25.99 12.41
N PRO A 97 13.99 24.93 12.40
CA PRO A 97 13.53 23.62 11.95
C PRO A 97 12.43 23.10 12.87
N GLY A 98 11.38 22.51 12.30
CA GLY A 98 10.23 22.03 13.05
C GLY A 98 9.04 21.67 12.17
N ARG A 99 7.99 21.12 12.80
CA ARG A 99 6.69 20.91 12.16
C ARG A 99 5.79 22.08 12.49
N TYR A 100 5.15 22.63 11.47
CA TYR A 100 4.29 23.79 11.58
C TYR A 100 2.91 23.44 11.02
N PRO A 101 1.83 23.61 11.81
CA PRO A 101 0.49 23.48 11.28
C PRO A 101 0.24 24.59 10.25
N VAL A 102 -0.52 24.24 9.22
CA VAL A 102 -0.96 25.14 8.16
C VAL A 102 -2.48 25.07 8.15
N ASP A 103 -3.11 26.15 8.55
CA ASP A 103 -4.55 26.25 8.71
C ASP A 103 -5.16 27.03 7.55
N LEU A 104 -6.10 26.41 6.86
CA LEU A 104 -6.93 27.02 5.83
C LEU A 104 -8.23 27.52 6.47
N GLN A 105 -8.60 28.74 6.13
CA GLN A 105 -9.86 29.37 6.47
C GLN A 105 -10.57 29.80 5.18
N CYS A 106 -11.67 29.14 4.88
CA CYS A 106 -12.53 29.46 3.74
C CYS A 106 -13.60 30.48 4.13
N GLN A 107 -14.11 31.22 3.14
CA GLN A 107 -15.17 32.22 3.37
C GLN A 107 -16.52 31.61 3.74
N ASN A 108 -16.75 30.35 3.34
CA ASN A 108 -17.95 29.57 3.73
C ASN A 108 -17.88 29.06 5.18
N GLY A 109 -16.79 29.33 5.91
CA GLY A 109 -16.57 28.87 7.28
C GLY A 109 -15.90 27.51 7.40
N ASN A 110 -15.64 26.83 6.28
CA ASN A 110 -14.91 25.56 6.30
C ASN A 110 -13.44 25.79 6.63
N THR A 111 -12.87 24.83 7.36
CA THR A 111 -11.45 24.84 7.73
C THR A 111 -10.82 23.49 7.41
N ALA A 112 -9.54 23.53 7.06
CA ALA A 112 -8.72 22.34 6.89
C ALA A 112 -7.31 22.64 7.43
N THR A 113 -6.65 21.61 7.94
CA THR A 113 -5.30 21.74 8.50
C THR A 113 -4.38 20.72 7.86
N THR A 114 -3.19 21.15 7.48
CA THR A 114 -2.08 20.27 7.07
C THR A 114 -0.83 20.60 7.86
N THR A 115 0.24 19.82 7.68
CA THR A 115 1.51 20.03 8.39
C THR A 115 2.63 20.28 7.39
N LEU A 116 3.33 21.41 7.55
CA LEU A 116 4.54 21.75 6.81
C LEU A 116 5.77 21.48 7.71
N THR A 117 6.73 20.72 7.19
CA THR A 117 8.00 20.47 7.88
C THR A 117 9.07 21.41 7.37
N VAL A 118 9.57 22.29 8.24
CA VAL A 118 10.72 23.15 7.93
C VAL A 118 11.99 22.44 8.39
N THR A 119 12.94 22.28 7.48
CA THR A 119 14.27 21.73 7.76
C THR A 119 15.29 22.85 7.87
N GLY A 120 16.38 22.60 8.59
CA GLY A 120 17.46 23.56 8.77
C GLY A 120 18.22 23.89 7.48
N THR A 121 19.17 24.82 7.60
CA THR A 121 20.03 25.27 6.50
C THR A 121 20.70 24.10 5.79
N ALA A 122 20.33 23.93 4.52
CA ALA A 122 20.88 23.06 3.48
C ALA A 122 22.01 22.10 3.90
N HIS A 123 21.64 20.90 4.34
CA HIS A 123 22.13 19.75 3.61
C HIS A 123 21.01 19.39 2.64
N PRO A 124 21.23 19.38 1.30
CA PRO A 124 20.25 18.80 0.40
C PRO A 124 20.01 17.39 0.91
N THR A 125 18.88 17.20 1.59
CA THR A 125 18.50 15.87 2.04
C THR A 125 18.05 15.25 0.75
N ARG A 126 18.98 14.52 0.15
CA ARG A 126 18.81 13.54 -0.90
C ARG A 126 17.33 13.35 -1.19
N GLY A 127 16.87 13.82 -2.36
CA GLY A 127 15.50 13.56 -2.80
C GLY A 127 15.19 12.08 -2.54
N PRO A 128 13.94 11.71 -2.19
CA PRO A 128 13.63 10.34 -1.84
C PRO A 128 14.30 9.44 -2.87
N ASP A 129 15.22 8.58 -2.41
CA ASP A 129 15.88 7.59 -3.26
C ASP A 129 14.77 6.62 -3.72
N ALA A 130 13.96 7.05 -4.69
CA ALA A 130 13.19 6.20 -5.58
C ALA A 130 14.12 5.66 -6.69
N GLY A 131 15.42 5.56 -6.39
CA GLY A 131 16.42 4.84 -7.17
C GLY A 131 16.51 3.41 -6.65
N GLY A 132 16.19 2.46 -7.52
CA GLY A 132 15.92 1.07 -7.16
C GLY A 132 17.03 0.29 -6.46
N GLY A 133 16.60 -0.66 -5.63
CA GLY A 133 17.24 -1.98 -5.50
C GLY A 133 16.30 -2.98 -6.19
N GLY A 134 16.68 -3.67 -7.26
CA GLY A 134 17.91 -4.46 -7.31
C GLY A 134 17.63 -5.81 -6.67
N THR A 135 17.07 -6.73 -7.46
CA THR A 135 17.26 -8.18 -7.38
C THR A 135 17.54 -8.77 -5.99
N ALA A 136 16.53 -9.40 -5.38
CA ALA A 136 16.78 -10.50 -4.44
C ALA A 136 17.18 -11.76 -5.21
N SER A 137 18.37 -11.73 -5.79
CA SER A 137 19.22 -12.89 -6.06
C SER A 137 20.51 -12.55 -5.32
N ALA A 138 20.95 -13.19 -4.25
CA ALA A 138 20.66 -14.49 -3.68
C ALA A 138 20.89 -14.38 -2.17
N SER A 139 20.20 -15.14 -1.32
CA SER A 139 20.84 -16.34 -0.78
C SER A 139 19.84 -17.14 0.04
N THR A 140 19.34 -18.22 -0.56
CA THR A 140 19.42 -19.49 0.15
C THR A 140 19.99 -20.47 -0.87
N GLY A 141 21.13 -21.06 -0.52
CA GLY A 141 21.62 -22.24 -1.22
C GLY A 141 20.50 -23.26 -1.41
N SER A 142 20.67 -24.12 -2.42
CA SER A 142 19.86 -25.32 -2.66
C SER A 142 18.34 -25.14 -2.90
N GLY A 143 17.85 -23.95 -3.24
CA GLY A 143 16.41 -23.74 -3.55
C GLY A 143 16.00 -23.99 -5.02
N GLY A 144 16.93 -23.90 -5.98
CA GLY A 144 16.63 -24.08 -7.41
C GLY A 144 16.24 -25.51 -7.80
N SER A 145 16.63 -26.49 -6.97
CA SER A 145 16.30 -27.89 -7.19
C SER A 145 14.88 -28.25 -6.74
N ALA A 146 14.26 -27.50 -5.82
CA ALA A 146 12.93 -27.85 -5.30
C ALA A 146 11.81 -27.55 -6.31
N LEU A 147 11.91 -26.45 -7.06
CA LEU A 147 10.96 -26.13 -8.14
C LEU A 147 11.16 -27.04 -9.37
N LEU A 148 12.40 -27.43 -9.68
CA LEU A 148 12.69 -28.40 -10.74
C LEU A 148 12.23 -29.82 -10.35
N VAL A 149 12.52 -30.27 -9.12
CA VAL A 149 12.13 -31.61 -8.62
C VAL A 149 10.61 -31.69 -8.41
N GLY A 150 9.97 -30.63 -7.93
CA GLY A 150 8.51 -30.55 -7.80
C GLY A 150 7.79 -30.62 -9.15
N GLY A 151 8.32 -29.94 -10.18
CA GLY A 151 7.79 -30.02 -11.54
C GLY A 151 7.93 -31.40 -12.18
N ILE A 152 9.08 -32.06 -12.00
CA ILE A 152 9.33 -33.40 -12.55
C ILE A 152 8.49 -34.48 -11.85
N ALA A 153 8.28 -34.37 -10.54
CA ALA A 153 7.45 -35.31 -9.77
C ALA A 153 5.97 -35.30 -10.22
N ALA A 154 5.42 -34.11 -10.54
CA ALA A 154 4.04 -33.98 -11.02
C ALA A 154 3.84 -34.62 -12.41
N ILE A 155 4.81 -34.50 -13.32
CA ILE A 155 4.75 -35.12 -14.66
C ILE A 155 4.92 -36.65 -14.57
N GLY A 156 5.82 -37.13 -13.71
CA GLY A 156 6.06 -38.58 -13.53
C GLY A 156 4.83 -39.34 -13.04
N LEU A 157 4.08 -38.77 -12.09
CA LEU A 157 2.84 -39.38 -11.57
C LEU A 157 1.72 -39.39 -12.62
N GLY A 158 1.56 -38.31 -13.40
CA GLY A 158 0.58 -38.25 -14.48
C GLY A 158 0.83 -39.27 -15.61
N ALA A 159 2.09 -39.40 -16.04
CA ALA A 159 2.47 -40.35 -17.08
C ALA A 159 2.36 -41.82 -16.62
N GLY A 160 2.71 -42.12 -15.37
CA GLY A 160 2.59 -43.46 -14.80
C GLY A 160 1.14 -43.96 -14.73
N ILE A 161 0.22 -43.10 -14.28
CA ILE A 161 -1.22 -43.43 -14.21
C ILE A 161 -1.80 -43.61 -15.63
N GLY A 162 -1.42 -42.74 -16.58
CA GLY A 162 -1.85 -42.85 -17.98
C GLY A 162 -1.40 -44.14 -18.67
N LEU A 163 -0.12 -44.52 -18.51
CA LEU A 163 0.42 -45.74 -19.11
C LEU A 163 -0.13 -47.01 -18.45
N PHE A 164 -0.35 -47.01 -17.13
CA PHE A 164 -0.95 -48.14 -16.42
C PHE A 164 -2.42 -48.35 -16.82
N ALA A 165 -3.19 -47.27 -16.98
CA ALA A 165 -4.56 -47.33 -17.50
C ALA A 165 -4.61 -47.86 -18.94
N MET A 166 -3.65 -47.49 -19.79
CA MET A 166 -3.56 -48.01 -21.17
C MET A 166 -3.10 -49.48 -21.24
N ARG A 167 -2.22 -49.93 -20.33
CA ARG A 167 -1.83 -51.36 -20.23
C ARG A 167 -3.00 -52.24 -19.81
N ARG A 168 -3.86 -51.79 -18.89
CA ARG A 168 -5.08 -52.53 -18.51
C ARG A 168 -6.02 -52.69 -19.71
N ARG A 169 -6.25 -51.63 -20.49
CA ARG A 169 -7.11 -51.69 -21.68
C ARG A 169 -6.57 -52.61 -22.78
N ARG A 170 -5.25 -52.77 -22.91
CA ARG A 170 -4.64 -53.70 -23.88
C ARG A 170 -4.67 -55.17 -23.41
N ALA A 171 -4.73 -55.42 -22.11
CA ALA A 171 -4.92 -56.77 -21.58
C ALA A 171 -6.35 -57.30 -21.83
N ASP A 172 -7.33 -56.40 -22.00
CA ASP A 172 -8.74 -56.74 -22.23
C ASP A 172 -9.11 -56.85 -23.73
N SER A 173 -8.18 -56.58 -24.67
CA SER A 173 -8.42 -56.65 -26.13
C SER A 173 -7.59 -57.71 -26.84
N GLY A 174 -7.03 -58.67 -26.11
CA GLY A 174 -6.23 -59.78 -26.62
C GLY A 174 -6.61 -61.12 -25.97
N ALA A 175 -7.91 -61.41 -25.91
CA ALA A 175 -8.48 -62.73 -25.66
C ALA A 175 -9.80 -62.84 -26.45
#